data_AF-A0A959H7A6-F1
#
_entry.id   AF-A0A959H7A6-F1
#
_cell.length_a   1.000
_cell.length_b   1.000
_cell.length_c   1.000
_cell.angle_alpha   90.00
_cell.angle_beta   90.00
_cell.angle_gamma   90.00
#
_symmetry.space_group_name_H-M   'P 1'
#
loop_
_entity.id
_entity.type
_entity.pdbx_description
1 polymer ?
#
loop_
_entity_poly.entity_id
_entity_poly.type
_entity_poly.pdbx_seq_one_letter_code
_entity_poly.pdbx_strand_id
1 'polypeptide(L)'
;KPYHKEVDFTRLGLNPRETDIVVVKIGYLVPELYDMRADWIMALTPGGVDQDLERLDYKRIQRPMFPLDKDMEDPDLSARLVPSSDEGK
;
A
#
# COMPACT_ATOMS: atom_id res chain seq x y z
N LYS A 1 13.45 5.20 10.75
CA LYS A 1 12.49 4.58 11.70
C LYS A 1 11.09 4.92 11.21
N PRO A 2 10.14 3.99 11.09
CA PRO A 2 8.79 4.32 10.64
C PRO A 2 8.09 5.17 11.70
N TYR A 3 7.41 6.24 11.28
CA TYR A 3 6.56 7.09 12.14
C TYR A 3 5.13 6.57 12.06
N HIS A 4 4.85 5.49 12.80
CA HIS A 4 3.55 4.82 12.75
C HIS A 4 2.71 5.10 13.99
N LYS A 5 3.32 5.56 15.09
CA LYS A 5 2.64 5.77 16.36
C LYS A 5 2.90 7.18 16.87
N GLU A 6 2.01 7.70 17.71
CA GLU A 6 2.13 9.03 18.33
C GLU A 6 3.45 9.16 19.10
N VAL A 7 3.87 8.08 19.76
CA VAL A 7 5.13 8.03 20.51
C VAL A 7 6.39 8.24 19.64
N ASP A 8 6.31 7.97 18.34
CA ASP A 8 7.44 8.20 17.44
C ASP A 8 7.70 9.71 17.25
N PHE A 9 6.66 10.54 17.39
CA PHE A 9 6.75 12.00 17.33
C PHE A 9 7.10 12.61 18.69
N THR A 10 6.41 12.20 19.75
CA THR A 10 6.56 12.82 21.08
C THR A 10 7.94 12.58 21.68
N ARG A 11 8.60 11.45 21.37
CA ARG A 11 10.00 11.18 21.75
C ARG A 11 11.00 12.16 21.13
N LEU A 12 10.63 12.87 20.08
CA LEU A 12 11.43 13.93 19.46
C LEU A 12 11.01 15.33 19.94
N GLY A 13 10.10 15.43 20.91
CA GLY A 13 9.54 16.70 21.38
C GLY A 13 8.50 17.31 20.43
N LEU A 14 7.99 16.53 19.47
CA LEU A 14 6.94 16.98 18.54
C LEU A 14 5.56 16.62 19.10
N ASN A 15 4.61 17.57 19.05
CA ASN A 15 3.22 17.34 19.42
C ASN A 15 2.34 17.26 18.16
N PRO A 16 2.10 16.05 17.61
CA PRO A 16 1.38 15.91 16.35
C PRO A 16 -0.10 16.31 16.45
N ARG A 17 -0.69 16.37 17.66
CA ARG A 17 -2.09 16.76 17.88
C ARG A 17 -2.33 18.28 17.85
N GLU A 18 -1.28 19.05 18.11
CA GLU A 18 -1.30 20.53 18.08
C GLU A 18 -0.64 21.08 16.80
N THR A 19 -0.17 20.21 15.91
CA THR A 19 0.46 20.61 14.65
C THR A 19 -0.60 20.80 13.58
N ASP A 20 -0.52 21.89 12.81
CA ASP A 20 -1.49 22.19 11.74
C ASP A 20 -1.55 21.09 10.67
N ILE A 21 -0.40 20.51 10.30
CA ILE A 21 -0.29 19.46 9.28
C ILE A 21 0.75 18.41 9.70
N VAL A 22 0.34 17.15 9.71
CA VAL A 22 1.22 16.00 9.88
C VAL A 22 1.27 15.21 8.58
N VAL A 23 2.47 15.05 8.01
CA VAL A 23 2.69 14.25 6.79
C VAL A 23 3.42 12.96 7.16
N VAL A 24 2.82 11.81 6.83
CA VAL A 24 3.41 10.49 7.05
C VAL A 24 3.52 9.72 5.75
N LYS A 25 4.60 8.94 5.59
CA LYS A 25 4.76 7.98 4.50
C LYS A 25 4.56 6.58 5.06
N ILE A 26 3.41 5.98 4.77
CA ILE A 26 2.99 4.67 5.29
C ILE A 26 2.51 3.77 4.15
N GLY A 27 2.75 2.47 4.27
CA GLY A 27 2.29 1.47 3.29
C GLY A 27 0.86 0.97 3.56
N TYR A 28 0.43 1.00 4.82
CA TYR A 28 -0.93 0.67 5.24
C TYR A 28 -1.42 1.74 6.19
N LEU A 29 -2.75 1.89 6.26
CA LEU A 29 -3.36 2.78 7.22
C LEU A 29 -3.09 2.30 8.64
N VAL A 30 -2.49 3.16 9.47
CA VAL A 30 -2.25 2.85 10.88
C VAL A 30 -3.40 3.40 11.71
N PRO A 31 -4.12 2.56 12.48
CA PRO A 31 -5.30 3.00 13.23
C PRO A 31 -5.05 4.22 14.13
N GLU A 32 -3.93 4.23 14.85
CA GLU A 32 -3.58 5.33 15.77
C GLU A 32 -3.41 6.68 15.05
N LEU A 33 -2.76 6.69 13.89
CA LEU A 33 -2.62 7.90 13.07
C LEU A 33 -3.93 8.31 12.42
N TYR A 34 -4.75 7.32 12.04
CA TYR A 34 -6.08 7.57 11.53
C TYR A 34 -6.93 8.24 12.60
N ASP A 35 -6.97 7.72 13.82
CA ASP A 35 -7.76 8.28 14.92
C ASP A 35 -7.30 9.67 15.37
N MET A 36 -6.04 10.03 15.13
CA MET A 36 -5.49 11.36 15.41
C MET A 36 -5.93 12.43 14.40
N ARG A 37 -6.35 12.04 13.19
CA ARG A 37 -6.64 12.99 12.10
C ARG A 37 -7.88 13.84 12.40
N ALA A 38 -7.82 15.13 12.06
CA ALA A 38 -9.02 15.97 11.95
C ALA A 38 -9.67 15.79 10.56
N ASP A 39 -8.84 15.85 9.51
CA ASP A 39 -9.16 15.53 8.12
C ASP A 39 -7.95 14.82 7.49
N TRP A 40 -8.07 14.28 6.28
CA TRP A 40 -6.98 13.59 5.61
C TRP A 40 -6.98 13.75 4.09
N ILE A 41 -5.76 13.75 3.53
CA ILE A 41 -5.50 13.74 2.09
C ILE A 41 -4.48 12.63 1.80
N MET A 42 -4.76 11.80 0.80
CA MET A 42 -3.77 10.86 0.28
C MET A 42 -3.01 11.49 -0.89
N ALA A 43 -1.72 11.75 -0.70
CA ALA A 43 -0.85 12.25 -1.75
C ALA A 43 -0.18 11.09 -2.51
N LEU A 44 -0.52 10.92 -3.79
CA LEU A 44 0.13 9.96 -4.70
C LEU A 44 1.47 10.52 -5.23
N THR A 45 2.42 10.72 -4.33
CA THR A 45 3.74 11.27 -4.66
C THR A 45 4.57 10.28 -5.51
N PRO A 46 5.28 10.73 -6.56
CA PRO A 46 6.24 9.89 -7.27
C PRO A 46 7.31 9.29 -6.37
N GLY A 47 7.78 8.09 -6.69
CA GLY A 47 8.88 7.44 -5.98
C GLY A 47 8.95 5.94 -6.23
N GLY A 48 9.83 5.23 -5.50
CA GLY A 48 10.03 3.78 -5.67
C GLY A 48 8.83 2.91 -5.25
N VAL A 49 7.76 3.50 -4.72
CA VAL A 49 6.50 2.84 -4.34
C VAL A 49 5.34 3.63 -4.95
N ASP A 50 5.42 3.89 -6.27
CA ASP A 50 4.40 4.60 -7.03
C ASP A 50 3.12 3.77 -7.13
N GLN A 51 1.97 4.41 -6.86
CA GLN A 51 0.66 3.77 -7.02
C GLN A 51 0.05 4.09 -8.39
N ASP A 52 0.61 5.06 -9.12
CA ASP A 52 0.27 5.29 -10.52
C ASP A 52 1.11 4.34 -11.39
N LEU A 53 0.63 3.09 -11.50
CA LEU A 53 1.37 2.03 -12.19
C LEU A 53 1.66 2.39 -13.65
N GLU A 54 0.70 3.01 -14.35
CA GLU A 54 0.85 3.35 -15.77
C GLU A 54 2.01 4.34 -16.04
N ARG A 55 2.43 5.09 -15.02
CA ARG A 55 3.56 6.03 -15.12
C ARG A 55 4.93 5.35 -15.26
N LEU A 56 5.06 4.10 -14.84
CA LEU A 56 6.34 3.39 -14.81
C LEU A 56 6.58 2.54 -16.07
N ASP A 57 7.78 2.62 -16.62
CA ASP A 57 8.21 1.82 -17.77
C ASP A 57 8.67 0.41 -17.32
N TYR A 58 7.73 -0.51 -17.16
CA TYR A 58 8.00 -1.90 -16.74
C TYR A 58 8.65 -2.73 -17.86
N LYS A 59 9.93 -3.07 -17.69
CA LYS A 59 10.74 -3.83 -18.67
C LYS A 59 10.89 -5.33 -18.41
N ARG A 60 10.78 -5.77 -17.15
CA ARG A 60 11.10 -7.14 -16.71
C ARG A 60 9.94 -7.80 -15.98
N ILE A 61 8.78 -7.79 -16.61
CA ILE A 61 7.55 -8.44 -16.13
C ILE A 61 7.12 -9.52 -17.13
N GLN A 62 6.34 -10.49 -16.68
CA GLN A 62 5.69 -11.45 -17.58
C GLN A 62 4.53 -10.77 -18.29
N ARG A 63 4.47 -10.84 -19.61
CA ARG A 63 3.36 -10.29 -20.40
C ARG A 63 2.61 -11.42 -21.12
N PRO A 64 1.29 -11.31 -21.34
CA PRO A 64 0.45 -10.15 -20.98
C PRO A 64 0.15 -10.04 -19.48
N MET A 65 0.03 -8.80 -18.96
CA MET A 65 -0.31 -8.52 -17.56
C MET A 65 -1.30 -7.35 -17.45
N PHE A 66 -2.46 -7.61 -16.84
CA PHE A 66 -3.39 -6.55 -16.45
C PHE A 66 -2.80 -5.75 -15.27
N PRO A 67 -2.87 -4.40 -15.24
CA PRO A 67 -3.58 -3.51 -16.17
C PRO A 67 -2.72 -2.96 -17.33
N LEU A 68 -1.49 -3.43 -17.50
CA LEU A 68 -0.53 -2.89 -18.49
C LEU A 68 -0.84 -3.32 -19.93
N ASP A 69 -1.38 -4.52 -20.10
CA ASP A 69 -1.82 -5.09 -21.38
C ASP A 69 -3.34 -5.30 -21.33
N LYS A 70 -4.13 -4.22 -21.55
CA LYS A 70 -5.60 -4.21 -21.33
C LYS A 70 -6.39 -5.12 -22.28
N ASP A 71 -5.81 -5.44 -23.43
CA ASP A 71 -6.42 -6.30 -24.47
C ASP A 71 -6.08 -7.79 -24.29
N MET A 72 -5.52 -8.18 -23.14
CA MET A 72 -5.21 -9.58 -22.86
C MET A 72 -6.47 -10.45 -22.74
N GLU A 73 -6.34 -11.74 -23.05
CA GLU A 73 -7.43 -12.70 -22.82
C GLU A 73 -7.76 -12.81 -21.32
N ASP A 74 -9.04 -13.04 -21.02
CA ASP A 74 -9.50 -13.24 -19.65
C ASP A 74 -8.82 -14.49 -19.05
N PRO A 75 -8.20 -14.38 -17.86
CA PRO A 75 -7.62 -15.55 -17.21
C PRO A 75 -8.72 -16.53 -16.78
N ASP A 76 -8.38 -17.82 -16.71
CA ASP A 76 -9.23 -18.83 -16.09
C ASP A 76 -9.31 -18.56 -14.57
N LEU A 77 -10.39 -17.90 -14.16
CA LEU A 77 -10.70 -17.61 -12.75
C LEU A 77 -11.51 -18.73 -12.08
N SER A 78 -11.62 -19.90 -12.69
CA SER A 78 -12.34 -21.02 -12.07
C SER A 78 -11.67 -21.48 -10.77
N ALA A 79 -12.49 -21.79 -9.77
CA ALA A 79 -12.00 -22.29 -8.50
C ALA A 79 -11.38 -23.68 -8.68
N ARG A 80 -10.16 -23.86 -8.19
CA ARG A 80 -9.50 -25.17 -8.11
C ARG A 80 -9.53 -25.65 -6.67
N LEU A 81 -10.15 -26.80 -6.44
CA LEU A 81 -10.08 -27.48 -5.15
C LEU A 81 -8.72 -28.17 -5.05
N VAL A 82 -7.94 -27.77 -4.07
CA VAL A 82 -6.66 -28.41 -3.73
C VAL A 82 -6.91 -29.35 -2.56
N PRO A 83 -6.46 -30.62 -2.60
CA PRO A 83 -6.62 -31.56 -1.50
C PRO A 83 -6.07 -31.01 -0.18
N SER A 84 -6.61 -31.48 0.95
CA SER A 84 -6.05 -31.14 2.26
C SER A 84 -4.62 -31.67 2.36
N SER A 85 -3.73 -30.94 3.02
CA SER A 85 -2.32 -31.35 3.20
C SER A 85 -2.18 -32.73 3.87
N ASP A 86 -3.19 -33.14 4.62
CA ASP A 86 -3.21 -34.41 5.37
C ASP A 86 -3.66 -35.61 4.51
N GLU A 87 -4.23 -35.39 3.32
CA GLU A 87 -4.72 -36.43 2.40
C GLU A 87 -3.62 -36.97 1.46
N GLY A 88 -2.41 -36.39 1.51
CA GLY A 88 -1.25 -36.78 0.69
C GLY A 88 -0.27 -37.75 1.38
N LYS A 89 -0.65 -38.36 2.51
CA LYS A 89 0.13 -39.40 3.19
C LYS A 89 -0.44 -40.79 2.95
#